data_AF-A0A6H0KIC4-F1
#
_entry.id   AF-A0A6H0KIC4-F1
#
_cell.length_a   1.000
_cell.length_b   1.000
_cell.length_c   1.000
_cell.angle_alpha   90.00
_cell.angle_beta   90.00
_cell.angle_gamma   90.00
#
_symmetry.space_group_name_H-M   'P 1'
#
loop_
_entity.id
_entity.type
_entity.pdbx_description
1 polymer ?
#
loop_
_entity_poly.entity_id
_entity_poly.type
_entity_poly.pdbx_seq_one_letter_code
_entity_poly.pdbx_strand_id
1 'polypeptide(L)'
;MIFYNNLLAKWFLGKGKNKSHYFMFGGFFFTRYKYLEVWEDMELRIHARQFWECFLLTLLPALVLSLVYSWWWMILPFMTYHVFYWLEKSFRPHSVFDWEAIENCGDSLYIRKRKSYAWMKWYGKKTLPLSDWDD
;
A
#
# COMPACT_ATOMS: atom_id res chain seq x y z
N MET A 1 -8.51 -7.28 3.68
CA MET A 1 -9.42 -7.33 4.85
C MET A 1 -8.83 -6.43 5.92
N ILE A 2 -9.62 -5.56 6.55
CA ILE A 2 -9.15 -4.67 7.64
C ILE A 2 -9.53 -5.31 8.97
N PHE A 3 -8.54 -5.52 9.84
CA PHE A 3 -8.68 -6.09 11.17
C PHE A 3 -8.49 -5.01 12.22
N TYR A 4 -9.59 -4.65 12.87
CA TYR A 4 -9.61 -3.66 13.94
C TYR A 4 -9.18 -4.24 15.27
N ASN A 5 -8.56 -3.41 16.12
CA ASN A 5 -8.21 -3.73 17.51
C ASN A 5 -7.34 -5.00 17.67
N ASN A 6 -6.37 -5.22 16.77
CA ASN A 6 -5.51 -6.41 16.85
C ASN A 6 -4.39 -6.23 17.91
N LEU A 7 -4.19 -7.25 18.74
CA LEU A 7 -3.07 -7.36 19.69
C LEU A 7 -1.70 -7.26 19.00
N LEU A 8 -1.56 -7.84 17.81
CA LEU A 8 -0.33 -7.76 17.01
C LEU A 8 -0.01 -6.31 16.62
N ALA A 9 -1.03 -5.54 16.20
CA ALA A 9 -0.86 -4.13 15.88
C ALA A 9 -0.44 -3.33 17.12
N LYS A 10 -1.00 -3.62 18.31
CA LYS A 10 -0.60 -2.96 19.56
C LYS A 10 0.83 -3.27 20.00
N TRP A 11 1.32 -4.46 19.68
CA TRP A 11 2.68 -4.89 20.03
C TRP A 11 3.73 -4.35 19.04
N PHE A 12 3.45 -4.43 17.73
CA PHE A 12 4.34 -3.91 16.68
C PHE A 12 4.36 -2.39 16.58
N LEU A 13 3.20 -1.72 16.70
CA LEU A 13 3.07 -0.26 16.69
C LEU A 13 3.19 0.29 18.12
N GLY A 14 4.19 -0.18 18.87
CA GLY A 14 4.36 0.10 20.30
C GLY A 14 4.12 1.57 20.69
N LYS A 15 3.81 1.80 21.97
CA LYS A 15 3.35 3.06 22.62
C LYS A 15 4.12 4.37 22.32
N GLY A 16 5.12 4.36 21.46
CA GLY A 16 5.87 5.54 20.98
C GLY A 16 5.12 6.30 19.89
N LYS A 17 5.52 7.57 19.72
CA LYS A 17 4.96 8.60 18.82
C LYS A 17 5.14 8.29 17.31
N ASN A 18 4.92 7.06 16.86
CA ASN A 18 4.91 6.74 15.43
C ASN A 18 3.52 7.03 14.86
N LYS A 19 3.49 7.97 13.90
CA LYS A 19 2.32 8.46 13.14
C LYS A 19 1.67 7.40 12.23
N SER A 20 1.98 6.12 12.38
CA SER A 20 1.45 5.06 11.50
C SER A 20 0.34 4.31 12.24
N HIS A 21 -0.91 4.60 11.88
CA HIS A 21 -2.12 4.12 12.58
C HIS A 21 -2.46 2.65 12.25
N TYR A 22 -1.73 2.07 11.29
CA TYR A 22 -1.94 0.72 10.78
C TYR A 22 -0.63 0.08 10.30
N PHE A 23 -0.62 -1.25 10.24
CA PHE A 23 0.45 -2.03 9.62
C PHE A 23 -0.16 -2.96 8.56
N MET A 24 0.45 -3.01 7.37
CA MET A 24 0.03 -3.89 6.29
C MET A 24 0.98 -5.07 6.15
N PHE A 25 0.42 -6.28 6.10
CA PHE A 25 1.17 -7.50 5.81
C PHE A 25 0.35 -8.44 4.93
N GLY A 26 0.87 -8.78 3.75
CA GLY A 26 0.23 -9.75 2.84
C GLY A 26 -1.20 -9.40 2.43
N GLY A 27 -1.54 -8.11 2.29
CA GLY A 27 -2.89 -7.66 1.93
C GLY A 27 -3.89 -7.60 3.10
N PHE A 28 -3.42 -7.88 4.31
CA PHE A 28 -4.16 -7.66 5.56
C PHE A 28 -3.71 -6.37 6.22
N PHE A 29 -4.69 -5.57 6.62
CA PHE A 29 -4.47 -4.32 7.32
C PHE A 29 -4.80 -4.50 8.78
N PHE A 30 -3.84 -4.28 9.65
CA PHE A 30 -4.02 -4.39 11.08
C PHE A 30 -4.01 -2.99 11.69
N THR A 31 -5.13 -2.59 12.27
CA THR A 31 -5.27 -1.29 12.91
C THR A 31 -5.28 -1.46 14.43
N ARG A 32 -4.72 -0.47 15.13
CA ARG A 32 -4.68 -0.43 16.59
C ARG A 32 -6.02 0.00 17.19
N TYR A 33 -6.75 0.86 16.49
CA TYR A 33 -7.93 1.56 16.98
C TYR A 33 -9.23 0.83 16.66
N LYS A 34 -10.27 1.11 17.45
CA LYS A 34 -11.62 0.53 17.28
C LYS A 34 -12.39 1.21 16.14
N TYR A 35 -12.08 2.48 15.87
CA TYR A 35 -12.64 3.28 14.79
C TYR A 35 -11.50 4.02 14.11
N LEU A 36 -11.60 4.17 12.80
CA LEU A 36 -10.71 4.97 11.96
C LEU A 36 -11.48 6.18 11.46
N GLU A 37 -10.81 7.31 11.29
CA GLU A 37 -11.42 8.47 10.65
C GLU A 37 -11.66 8.19 9.16
N VAL A 38 -12.58 8.93 8.54
CA VAL A 38 -13.02 8.66 7.16
C VAL A 38 -11.86 8.76 6.17
N TRP A 39 -10.97 9.73 6.36
CA TRP A 39 -9.76 9.90 5.56
C TRP A 39 -8.78 8.74 5.74
N GLU A 40 -8.53 8.30 6.99
CA GLU A 40 -7.65 7.15 7.27
C GLU A 40 -8.21 5.85 6.67
N ASP A 41 -9.53 5.64 6.70
CA ASP A 41 -10.19 4.49 6.06
C ASP A 41 -10.03 4.54 4.53
N MET A 42 -10.09 5.73 3.94
CA MET A 42 -9.87 5.93 2.52
C MET A 42 -8.42 5.66 2.10
N GLU A 43 -7.43 6.19 2.84
CA GLU A 43 -6.00 5.89 2.63
C GLU A 43 -5.75 4.38 2.66
N LEU A 44 -6.28 3.70 3.68
CA LEU A 44 -6.16 2.26 3.82
C LEU A 44 -6.74 1.50 2.63
N ARG A 45 -7.91 1.91 2.14
CA ARG A 45 -8.53 1.28 0.98
C ARG A 45 -7.74 1.53 -0.30
N ILE A 46 -7.11 2.70 -0.44
CA ILE A 46 -6.24 3.01 -1.58
C ILE A 46 -5.01 2.08 -1.54
N HIS A 47 -4.34 1.97 -0.41
CA HIS A 47 -3.22 1.02 -0.24
C HIS A 47 -3.65 -0.44 -0.46
N ALA A 48 -4.85 -0.82 -0.01
CA ALA A 48 -5.41 -2.15 -0.28
C ALA A 48 -5.56 -2.40 -1.78
N ARG A 49 -6.05 -1.39 -2.51
CA ARG A 49 -6.20 -1.49 -3.96
C ARG A 49 -4.85 -1.55 -4.66
N GLN A 50 -3.89 -0.71 -4.28
CA GLN A 50 -2.53 -0.73 -4.81
C GLN A 50 -1.85 -2.08 -4.56
N PHE A 51 -2.01 -2.67 -3.37
CA PHE A 51 -1.51 -4.00 -3.06
C PHE A 51 -2.08 -5.06 -4.02
N TRP A 52 -3.40 -5.08 -4.23
CA TRP A 52 -4.03 -6.01 -5.16
C TRP A 52 -3.58 -5.81 -6.60
N GLU A 53 -3.34 -4.57 -7.03
CA GLU A 53 -2.80 -4.28 -8.35
C GLU A 53 -1.38 -4.84 -8.51
N CYS A 54 -0.49 -4.58 -7.55
CA CYS A 54 0.86 -5.14 -7.54
C CYS A 54 0.84 -6.68 -7.50
N PHE A 55 -0.02 -7.26 -6.66
CA PHE A 55 -0.21 -8.71 -6.55
C PHE A 55 -0.63 -9.30 -7.90
N LEU A 56 -1.68 -8.78 -8.53
CA LEU A 56 -2.18 -9.28 -9.82
C LEU A 56 -1.15 -9.11 -10.95
N LEU A 57 -0.43 -7.99 -10.98
CA LEU A 57 0.62 -7.73 -11.97
C LEU A 57 1.74 -8.77 -11.89
N THR A 58 2.10 -9.16 -10.67
CA THR A 58 3.24 -10.05 -10.40
C THR A 58 2.83 -11.52 -10.27
N LEU A 59 1.53 -11.80 -10.18
CA LEU A 59 0.99 -13.16 -10.09
C LEU A 59 1.28 -13.97 -11.36
N LEU A 60 1.01 -13.42 -12.55
CA LEU A 60 1.29 -14.11 -13.82
C LEU A 60 2.78 -14.45 -14.00
N PRO A 61 3.74 -13.49 -13.86
CA PRO A 61 5.15 -13.83 -13.99
C PRO A 61 5.62 -14.77 -12.87
N ALA A 62 5.12 -14.63 -11.64
CA ALA A 62 5.44 -15.55 -10.56
C ALA A 62 4.93 -16.98 -10.84
N LEU A 63 3.73 -17.13 -11.40
CA LEU A 63 3.18 -18.43 -11.81
C LEU A 63 4.06 -19.09 -12.87
N VAL A 64 4.44 -18.36 -13.92
CA VAL A 64 5.34 -18.88 -14.96
C VAL A 64 6.68 -19.31 -14.35
N LEU A 65 7.31 -18.47 -13.52
CA LEU A 65 8.55 -18.82 -12.83
C LEU A 65 8.40 -20.01 -11.88
N SER A 66 7.23 -20.14 -11.25
CA SER A 66 6.96 -21.24 -10.33
C SER A 66 6.90 -22.60 -11.04
N LEU A 67 6.38 -22.62 -12.27
CA LEU A 67 6.28 -23.81 -13.11
C LEU A 67 7.64 -24.18 -13.73
N VAL A 68 8.46 -23.19 -14.08
CA VAL A 68 9.75 -23.40 -14.75
C VAL A 68 10.88 -23.73 -13.76
N TYR A 69 10.92 -23.05 -12.61
CA TYR A 69 12.03 -23.15 -11.66
C TYR A 69 11.64 -23.80 -10.34
N SER A 70 10.73 -23.17 -9.59
CA SER A 70 10.39 -23.63 -8.24
C SER A 70 9.14 -22.97 -7.67
N TRP A 71 8.34 -23.72 -6.93
CA TRP A 71 7.14 -23.22 -6.25
C TRP A 71 7.40 -22.01 -5.33
N TRP A 72 8.62 -21.85 -4.81
CA TRP A 72 9.01 -20.72 -3.94
C TRP A 72 8.80 -19.34 -4.57
N TRP A 73 8.79 -19.23 -5.91
CA TRP A 73 8.51 -17.97 -6.60
C TRP A 73 7.10 -17.42 -6.34
N MET A 74 6.17 -18.25 -5.85
CA MET A 74 4.82 -17.84 -5.43
C MET A 74 4.80 -16.93 -4.19
N ILE A 75 5.92 -16.78 -3.48
CA ILE A 75 6.05 -15.80 -2.40
C ILE A 75 6.20 -14.37 -2.96
N LEU A 76 6.72 -14.21 -4.19
CA LEU A 76 6.97 -12.90 -4.77
C LEU A 76 5.72 -11.99 -4.80
N PRO A 77 4.55 -12.44 -5.29
CA PRO A 77 3.36 -11.57 -5.38
C PRO A 77 2.93 -11.00 -4.04
N PHE A 78 3.18 -11.69 -2.93
CA PHE A 78 2.87 -11.20 -1.59
C PHE A 78 3.84 -10.11 -1.10
N MET A 79 5.06 -10.09 -1.64
CA MET A 79 6.11 -9.15 -1.24
C MET A 79 6.29 -7.99 -2.24
N THR A 80 5.74 -8.08 -3.44
CA THR A 80 6.02 -7.11 -4.53
C THR A 80 5.60 -5.68 -4.22
N TYR A 81 4.48 -5.48 -3.53
CA TYR A 81 4.10 -4.14 -3.05
C TYR A 81 5.20 -3.54 -2.16
N HIS A 82 5.68 -4.30 -1.19
CA HIS A 82 6.72 -3.83 -0.26
C HIS A 82 8.05 -3.62 -0.98
N VAL A 83 8.37 -4.46 -1.97
CA VAL A 83 9.56 -4.28 -2.82
C VAL A 83 9.45 -2.98 -3.60
N PHE A 84 8.34 -2.70 -4.30
CA PHE A 84 8.17 -1.46 -5.06
C PHE A 84 8.16 -0.22 -4.18
N TYR A 85 7.50 -0.31 -3.02
CA TYR A 85 7.48 0.75 -2.03
C TYR A 85 8.89 1.08 -1.51
N TRP A 86 9.65 0.06 -1.10
CA TRP A 86 10.98 0.24 -0.55
C TRP A 86 12.00 0.65 -1.61
N LEU A 87 11.87 0.10 -2.83
CA LEU A 87 12.70 0.48 -3.97
C LEU A 87 12.57 1.97 -4.26
N GLU A 88 11.33 2.47 -4.35
CA GLU A 88 11.10 3.90 -4.61
C GLU A 88 11.66 4.76 -3.48
N LYS A 89 11.41 4.36 -2.22
CA LYS A 89 11.92 5.03 -1.02
C LYS A 89 13.45 4.98 -0.86
N SER A 90 14.12 4.02 -1.49
CA SER A 90 15.58 3.92 -1.49
C SER A 90 16.22 4.88 -2.49
N PHE A 91 15.55 5.12 -3.63
CA PHE A 91 16.04 6.05 -4.66
C PHE A 91 15.52 7.47 -4.50
N ARG A 92 14.40 7.67 -3.81
CA ARG A 92 13.69 8.95 -3.67
C ARG A 92 13.22 9.14 -2.23
N PRO A 93 13.11 10.40 -1.76
CA PRO A 93 12.56 10.69 -0.43
C PRO A 93 11.03 10.52 -0.37
N HIS A 94 10.35 10.35 -1.52
CA HIS A 94 8.90 10.19 -1.63
C HIS A 94 8.54 8.81 -2.20
N SER A 95 7.28 8.41 -2.00
CA SER A 95 6.68 7.20 -2.56
C SER A 95 5.39 7.59 -3.26
N VAL A 96 5.20 7.12 -4.48
CA VAL A 96 3.98 7.35 -5.27
C VAL A 96 2.76 6.73 -4.59
N PHE A 97 2.98 5.62 -3.88
CA PHE A 97 1.93 4.94 -3.13
C PHE A 97 1.42 5.81 -1.99
N ASP A 98 2.33 6.44 -1.24
CA ASP A 98 1.99 7.35 -0.13
C ASP A 98 1.35 8.63 -0.67
N TRP A 99 1.91 9.21 -1.73
CA TRP A 99 1.35 10.41 -2.37
C TRP A 99 -0.06 10.17 -2.90
N GLU A 100 -0.31 9.08 -3.62
CA GLU A 100 -1.64 8.78 -4.14
C GLU A 100 -2.67 8.57 -3.01
N ALA A 101 -2.25 7.97 -1.90
CA ALA A 101 -3.12 7.76 -0.75
C ALA A 101 -3.47 9.08 -0.05
N ILE A 102 -2.47 9.93 0.22
CA ILE A 102 -2.66 11.23 0.89
C ILE A 102 -3.49 12.18 0.02
N GLU A 103 -3.15 12.31 -1.26
CA GLU A 103 -3.83 13.23 -2.17
C GLU A 103 -5.33 12.90 -2.29
N ASN A 104 -5.66 11.61 -2.35
CA ASN A 104 -7.02 11.16 -2.60
C ASN A 104 -7.78 10.68 -1.35
N CYS A 105 -7.23 10.89 -0.15
CA CYS A 105 -7.89 10.48 1.10
C CYS A 105 -9.22 11.21 1.34
N GLY A 106 -9.34 12.43 0.81
CA GLY A 106 -10.54 13.27 0.92
C GLY A 106 -11.69 12.90 -0.03
N ASP A 107 -11.42 12.26 -1.18
CA ASP A 107 -12.48 11.89 -2.14
C ASP A 107 -12.99 10.46 -1.87
N SER A 108 -14.08 10.37 -1.10
CA SER A 108 -14.76 9.09 -0.81
C SER A 108 -15.18 8.28 -2.05
N LEU A 109 -15.32 8.92 -3.22
CA LEU A 109 -15.66 8.27 -4.48
C LEU A 109 -14.44 7.93 -5.34
N TYR A 110 -13.23 8.27 -4.91
CA TYR A 110 -11.99 8.08 -5.67
C TYR A 110 -11.84 6.65 -6.18
N ILE A 111 -12.01 5.65 -5.28
CA ILE A 111 -11.86 4.23 -5.60
C ILE A 111 -12.76 3.79 -6.76
N ARG A 112 -13.95 4.39 -6.89
CA ARG A 112 -14.90 4.06 -7.97
C ARG A 112 -14.50 4.68 -9.31
N LYS A 113 -13.93 5.89 -9.30
CA LYS A 113 -13.52 6.62 -10.51
C LYS A 113 -12.11 6.25 -10.99
N ARG A 114 -11.28 5.76 -10.08
CA ARG A 114 -9.87 5.46 -10.30
C ARG A 114 -9.69 4.38 -11.37
N LYS A 115 -8.82 4.65 -12.35
CA LYS A 115 -8.41 3.64 -13.35
C LYS A 115 -7.51 2.58 -12.70
N SER A 116 -7.53 1.35 -13.22
CA SER A 116 -6.58 0.33 -12.80
C SER A 116 -5.14 0.78 -13.07
N TYR A 117 -4.24 0.47 -12.12
CA TYR A 117 -2.80 0.77 -12.22
C TYR A 117 -2.45 2.27 -12.34
N ALA A 118 -3.25 3.16 -11.74
CA ALA A 118 -3.01 4.61 -11.79
C ALA A 118 -1.62 5.01 -11.28
N TRP A 119 -1.12 4.33 -10.23
CA TRP A 119 0.22 4.56 -9.66
C TRP A 119 1.36 4.35 -10.67
N MET A 120 1.22 3.44 -11.65
CA MET A 120 2.28 3.18 -12.64
C MET A 120 2.62 4.40 -13.49
N LYS A 121 1.67 5.33 -13.70
CA LYS A 121 1.90 6.56 -14.46
C LYS A 121 2.91 7.49 -13.77
N TRP A 122 3.01 7.40 -12.44
CA TRP A 122 3.82 8.28 -11.62
C TRP A 122 5.04 7.58 -11.03
N TYR A 123 5.02 6.24 -10.99
CA TYR A 123 6.10 5.42 -10.47
C TYR A 123 7.45 5.77 -11.10
N GLY A 124 8.44 6.11 -10.26
CA GLY A 124 9.80 6.45 -10.70
C GLY A 124 10.00 7.87 -11.23
N LYS A 125 8.98 8.73 -11.21
CA LYS A 125 9.16 10.16 -11.56
C LYS A 125 9.99 10.89 -10.52
N LYS A 126 10.79 11.86 -10.98
CA LYS A 126 11.68 12.65 -10.11
C LYS A 126 10.90 13.52 -9.13
N THR A 127 9.82 14.13 -9.59
CA THR A 127 8.93 14.99 -8.81
C THR A 127 7.49 14.52 -8.97
N LEU A 128 6.76 14.52 -7.87
CA LEU A 128 5.32 14.33 -7.84
C LEU A 128 4.64 15.70 -7.77
N PRO A 129 3.38 15.82 -8.22
CA PRO A 129 2.60 17.03 -7.97
C PRO A 129 2.58 17.32 -6.46
N LEU A 130 2.59 18.59 -6.06
CA LEU A 130 2.33 18.91 -4.66
C LEU A 130 0.95 18.33 -4.29
N SER A 131 0.91 17.67 -3.14
CA SER A 131 -0.34 17.31 -2.51
C SER A 131 -0.97 18.56 -1.92
N ASP A 132 -2.29 18.70 -2.01
CA ASP A 132 -3.01 19.81 -1.33
C ASP A 132 -2.89 19.73 0.20
N TRP A 133 -2.34 18.62 0.73
CA TRP A 133 -2.11 18.36 2.15
C TRP A 133 -0.65 18.56 2.60
N ASP A 134 0.27 18.88 1.68
CA ASP A 134 1.67 19.19 2.00
C ASP A 134 1.83 20.70 2.30
N ASP A 135 1.25 21.17 3.42
CA ASP A 135 1.48 22.51 4.01
C ASP A 135 2.76 22.55 4.88
#